data_AF-C0DYV6-F1
#
_entry.id   AF-C0DYV6-F1
#
_cell.length_a   1.000
_cell.length_b   1.000
_cell.length_c   1.000
_cell.angle_alpha   90.00
_cell.angle_beta   90.00
_cell.angle_gamma   90.00
#
_symmetry.space_group_name_H-M   'P 1'
#
loop_
_entity.id
_entity.type
_entity.pdbx_description
1 polymer ?
#
loop_
_entity_poly.entity_id
_entity_poly.type
_entity_poly.pdbx_seq_one_letter_code
_entity_poly.pdbx_strand_id
1 'polypeptide(L)'
;MKLLSVVTAAALAAVSLSAAAAPGGMVSYTCDNGKQLNVLYEFNRQGKPVSAAVNAAGTQVNLAYNRRQSDSTGTTFSNRRGYSLSAGYIDRNTHTTSDVVGLTAPGGRFVVKNCSPVNASN
;
A
#
# COMPACT_ATOMS: atom_id res chain seq x y z
N MET A 1 -26.33 -10.73 63.95
CA MET A 1 -25.51 -9.86 63.07
C MET A 1 -25.58 -10.42 61.66
N LYS A 2 -25.82 -9.55 60.68
CA LYS A 2 -26.27 -9.86 59.31
C LYS A 2 -25.05 -10.15 58.42
N LEU A 3 -25.10 -11.24 57.67
CA LEU A 3 -24.17 -11.64 56.60
C LEU A 3 -24.00 -10.50 55.58
N LEU A 4 -22.87 -10.43 54.88
CA LEU A 4 -22.83 -10.14 53.44
C LEU A 4 -21.43 -10.43 52.84
N SER A 5 -21.45 -11.32 51.86
CA SER A 5 -20.35 -11.81 51.02
C SER A 5 -19.73 -10.70 50.17
N VAL A 6 -18.42 -10.74 49.97
CA VAL A 6 -17.71 -9.86 49.02
C VAL A 6 -17.25 -10.71 47.84
N VAL A 7 -17.89 -10.50 46.69
CA VAL A 7 -17.49 -11.08 45.40
C VAL A 7 -16.55 -10.08 44.73
N THR A 8 -15.27 -10.39 44.65
CA THR A 8 -14.29 -9.58 43.91
C THR A 8 -14.39 -9.92 42.42
N ALA A 9 -15.00 -9.02 41.64
CA ALA A 9 -15.04 -9.10 40.19
C ALA A 9 -13.65 -8.80 39.61
N ALA A 10 -13.08 -9.75 38.86
CA ALA A 10 -11.87 -9.54 38.08
C ALA A 10 -12.22 -8.68 36.84
N ALA A 11 -11.67 -7.48 36.78
CA ALA A 11 -11.80 -6.60 35.62
C ALA A 11 -10.95 -7.15 34.45
N LEU A 12 -11.62 -7.59 33.39
CA LEU A 12 -10.99 -7.87 32.10
C LEU A 12 -10.59 -6.53 31.47
N ALA A 13 -9.29 -6.26 31.42
CA ALA A 13 -8.74 -5.14 30.67
C ALA A 13 -8.95 -5.41 29.18
N ALA A 14 -9.94 -4.74 28.58
CA ALA A 14 -10.13 -4.72 27.14
C ALA A 14 -8.93 -3.99 26.50
N VAL A 15 -8.10 -4.73 25.76
CA VAL A 15 -7.06 -4.13 24.93
C VAL A 15 -7.76 -3.38 23.81
N SER A 16 -7.73 -2.04 23.87
CA SER A 16 -8.21 -1.18 22.80
C SER A 16 -7.27 -1.35 21.60
N LEU A 17 -7.71 -2.08 20.58
CA LEU A 17 -7.09 -2.02 19.26
C LEU A 17 -7.39 -0.63 18.69
N SER A 18 -6.46 0.30 18.86
CA SER A 18 -6.45 1.54 18.09
C SER A 18 -6.35 1.15 16.61
N ALA A 19 -7.47 1.22 15.89
CA ALA A 19 -7.48 1.15 14.44
C ALA A 19 -6.66 2.33 13.92
N ALA A 20 -5.37 2.10 13.69
CA ALA A 20 -4.54 3.05 12.97
C ALA A 20 -5.24 3.30 11.64
N ALA A 21 -5.74 4.51 11.43
CA ALA A 21 -6.29 4.91 10.15
C ALA A 21 -5.27 4.51 9.09
N ALA A 22 -5.64 3.60 8.18
CA ALA A 22 -4.76 3.19 7.10
C ALA A 22 -4.25 4.48 6.45
N PRO A 23 -2.92 4.71 6.40
CA PRO A 23 -2.37 5.94 5.84
C PRO A 23 -2.99 6.09 4.45
N GLY A 24 -3.68 7.22 4.23
CA GLY A 24 -4.50 7.39 3.04
C GLY A 24 -3.66 7.10 1.79
N GLY A 25 -4.09 6.13 0.98
CA GLY A 25 -3.36 5.69 -0.21
C GLY A 25 -2.62 4.36 -0.08
N MET A 26 -2.73 3.62 1.03
CA MET A 26 -2.20 2.26 1.11
C MET A 26 -3.05 1.27 0.32
N VAL A 27 -2.41 0.53 -0.59
CA VAL A 27 -3.02 -0.50 -1.42
C VAL A 27 -2.14 -1.75 -1.40
N SER A 28 -2.75 -2.88 -1.08
CA SER A 28 -2.13 -4.19 -1.16
C SER A 28 -2.49 -4.85 -2.49
N TYR A 29 -1.53 -5.54 -3.09
CA TYR A 29 -1.68 -6.22 -4.37
C TYR A 29 -1.22 -7.67 -4.25
N THR A 30 -1.92 -8.55 -4.97
CA THR A 30 -1.48 -9.92 -5.23
C THR A 30 -0.89 -9.98 -6.63
N CYS A 31 0.32 -10.51 -6.73
CA CYS A 31 1.11 -10.60 -7.94
C CYS A 31 1.33 -12.05 -8.36
N ASP A 32 1.93 -12.24 -9.54
CA ASP A 32 2.37 -13.56 -10.02
C ASP A 32 3.21 -14.32 -8.98
N ASN A 33 3.08 -15.65 -9.00
CA ASN A 33 3.72 -16.57 -8.05
C ASN A 33 3.32 -16.36 -6.59
N GLY A 34 2.14 -15.77 -6.33
CA GLY A 34 1.62 -15.55 -4.98
C GLY A 34 2.39 -14.47 -4.20
N LYS A 35 3.20 -13.65 -4.88
CA LYS A 35 3.94 -12.57 -4.24
C LYS A 35 3.00 -11.44 -3.87
N GLN A 36 3.35 -10.72 -2.81
CA GLN A 36 2.62 -9.54 -2.37
C GLN A 36 3.41 -8.26 -2.65
N LEU A 37 2.66 -7.21 -2.95
CA LEU A 37 3.14 -5.86 -3.14
C LEU A 37 2.26 -4.92 -2.31
N ASN A 38 2.86 -4.14 -1.43
CA ASN A 38 2.18 -3.07 -0.70
C ASN A 38 2.71 -1.73 -1.20
N VAL A 39 1.80 -0.83 -1.56
CA VAL A 39 2.15 0.51 -2.04
C VAL A 39 1.38 1.54 -1.22
N LEU A 40 2.10 2.49 -0.63
CA LEU A 40 1.52 3.69 -0.07
C LEU A 40 1.73 4.83 -1.06
N TYR A 41 0.65 5.27 -1.70
CA TYR A 41 0.66 6.39 -2.62
C TYR A 41 0.47 7.72 -1.88
N GLU A 42 1.24 8.72 -2.27
CA GLU A 42 1.03 10.10 -1.85
C GLU A 42 0.48 10.92 -3.02
N PHE A 43 -0.46 11.82 -2.70
CA PHE A 43 -1.10 12.69 -3.67
C PHE A 43 -0.94 14.16 -3.29
N ASN A 44 -0.85 15.03 -4.30
CA ASN A 44 -0.94 16.47 -4.10
C ASN A 44 -2.40 16.92 -3.87
N ARG A 45 -2.61 18.22 -3.64
CA ARG A 45 -3.95 18.79 -3.42
C ARG A 45 -4.92 18.62 -4.59
N GLN A 46 -4.41 18.38 -5.81
CA GLN A 46 -5.20 18.13 -7.02
C GLN A 46 -5.49 16.64 -7.22
N GLY A 47 -5.14 15.79 -6.26
CA GLY A 47 -5.31 14.34 -6.31
C GLY A 47 -4.34 13.63 -7.25
N LYS A 48 -3.29 14.30 -7.73
CA LYS A 48 -2.28 13.71 -8.64
C LYS A 48 -1.16 13.06 -7.83
N PRO A 49 -0.59 11.94 -8.31
CA PRO A 49 0.44 11.20 -7.59
C PRO A 49 1.73 12.02 -7.48
N VAL A 50 2.40 11.94 -6.33
CA VAL A 50 3.71 12.57 -6.11
C VAL A 50 4.79 11.55 -5.76
N SER A 51 4.44 10.53 -4.97
CA SER A 51 5.37 9.49 -4.55
C SER A 51 4.64 8.16 -4.30
N ALA A 52 5.42 7.10 -4.24
CA ALA A 52 4.98 5.76 -3.86
C ALA A 52 6.03 5.12 -2.98
N ALA A 53 5.67 4.75 -1.75
CA ALA A 53 6.48 3.90 -0.89
C ALA A 53 6.08 2.44 -1.12
N VAL A 54 7.03 1.62 -1.56
CA VAL A 54 6.78 0.27 -2.02
C VAL A 54 7.45 -0.73 -1.09
N ASN A 55 6.73 -1.80 -0.75
CA ASN A 55 7.26 -2.99 -0.10
C ASN A 55 6.83 -4.24 -0.89
N ALA A 56 7.79 -4.97 -1.46
CA ALA A 56 7.52 -6.21 -2.19
C ALA A 56 8.69 -7.18 -2.08
N ALA A 57 8.42 -8.44 -1.71
CA ALA A 57 9.41 -9.52 -1.66
C ALA A 57 10.74 -9.13 -0.97
N GLY A 58 10.66 -8.46 0.19
CA GLY A 58 11.83 -7.99 0.95
C GLY A 58 12.50 -6.73 0.40
N THR A 59 12.00 -6.16 -0.70
CA THR A 59 12.45 -4.89 -1.25
C THR A 59 11.59 -3.76 -0.73
N GLN A 60 12.19 -2.80 -0.03
CA GLN A 60 11.53 -1.57 0.40
C GLN A 60 12.18 -0.36 -0.27
N VAL A 61 11.41 0.40 -1.05
CA VAL A 61 11.91 1.55 -1.81
C VAL A 61 10.88 2.67 -1.88
N ASN A 62 11.37 3.90 -1.77
CA ASN A 62 10.58 5.09 -2.08
C ASN A 62 10.84 5.50 -3.53
N LEU A 63 9.76 5.78 -4.25
CA LEU A 63 9.75 6.15 -5.66
C LEU A 63 9.05 7.50 -5.82
N ALA A 64 9.58 8.34 -6.71
CA ALA A 64 8.96 9.62 -7.07
C ALA A 64 8.18 9.47 -8.38
N TYR A 65 7.10 10.21 -8.53
CA TYR A 65 6.33 10.26 -9.78
C TYR A 65 7.23 10.66 -10.95
N ASN A 66 7.27 9.82 -11.99
CA ASN A 66 8.04 10.07 -13.20
C ASN A 66 7.12 10.63 -14.29
N ARG A 67 7.03 11.96 -14.35
CA ARG A 67 6.24 12.68 -15.35
C ARG A 67 6.64 12.37 -16.79
N ARG A 68 7.89 11.99 -17.06
CA ARG A 68 8.36 11.71 -18.43
C ARG A 68 7.88 10.35 -18.95
N GLN A 69 7.53 9.43 -18.05
CA GLN A 69 7.12 8.05 -18.36
C GLN A 69 5.69 7.77 -17.92
N SER A 70 4.91 8.82 -17.64
CA SER A 70 3.50 8.73 -17.24
C SER A 70 2.67 9.52 -18.22
N ASP A 71 1.48 9.02 -18.53
CA ASP A 71 0.53 9.65 -19.44
C ASP A 71 -0.91 9.42 -18.95
N SER A 72 -1.89 9.59 -19.84
CA SER A 72 -3.31 9.39 -19.50
C SER A 72 -3.72 7.93 -19.32
N THR A 73 -2.86 6.97 -19.64
CA THR A 73 -3.15 5.53 -19.59
C THR A 73 -2.36 4.81 -18.50
N GLY A 74 -1.17 5.30 -18.16
CA GLY A 74 -0.27 4.65 -17.20
C GLY A 74 0.47 5.64 -16.31
N THR A 75 0.85 5.16 -15.13
CA THR A 75 1.67 5.92 -14.18
C THR A 75 2.95 5.17 -13.85
N THR A 76 4.07 5.88 -13.94
CA THR A 76 5.39 5.37 -13.58
C THR A 76 5.93 6.14 -12.38
N PHE A 77 6.40 5.40 -11.37
CA PHE A 77 7.20 5.94 -10.28
C PHE A 77 8.62 5.37 -10.36
N SER A 78 9.63 6.19 -10.14
CA SER A 78 11.02 5.73 -10.21
C SER A 78 11.92 6.45 -9.22
N ASN A 79 13.13 5.92 -9.00
CA ASN A 79 14.16 6.60 -8.22
C ASN A 79 15.54 6.52 -8.88
N ARG A 80 16.48 7.32 -8.35
CA ARG A 80 17.87 7.37 -8.85
C ARG A 80 18.62 6.05 -8.67
N ARG A 81 18.14 5.15 -7.80
CA ARG A 81 18.75 3.83 -7.60
C ARG A 81 18.44 2.88 -8.77
N GLY A 82 17.49 3.24 -9.65
CA GLY A 82 17.11 2.45 -10.82
C GLY A 82 15.90 1.56 -10.62
N TYR A 83 15.16 1.72 -9.52
CA TYR A 83 13.88 1.05 -9.33
C TYR A 83 12.77 1.78 -10.08
N SER A 84 11.82 1.02 -10.64
CA SER A 84 10.65 1.56 -11.32
C SER A 84 9.41 0.74 -11.00
N LEU A 85 8.32 1.41 -10.64
CA LEU A 85 6.98 0.85 -10.49
C LEU A 85 6.14 1.36 -11.66
N SER A 86 5.59 0.45 -12.45
CA SER A 86 4.70 0.75 -13.57
C SER A 86 3.30 0.26 -13.24
N ALA A 87 2.30 1.13 -13.40
CA ALA A 87 0.90 0.85 -13.11
C ALA A 87 -0.01 1.45 -14.17
N GLY A 88 -1.31 1.13 -14.12
CA GLY A 88 -2.35 1.91 -14.79
C GLY A 88 -2.34 3.37 -14.35
N TYR A 89 -3.28 4.18 -14.85
CA TYR A 89 -3.40 5.57 -14.43
C TYR A 89 -3.73 5.66 -12.93
N ILE A 90 -2.85 6.30 -12.14
CA ILE A 90 -3.00 6.45 -10.69
C ILE A 90 -3.36 7.89 -10.35
N ASP A 91 -4.48 8.07 -9.67
CA ASP A 91 -4.83 9.28 -8.93
C ASP A 91 -5.57 8.90 -7.64
N ARG A 92 -6.01 9.91 -6.87
CA ARG A 92 -6.73 9.69 -5.60
C ARG A 92 -7.98 8.81 -5.74
N ASN A 93 -8.56 8.69 -6.93
CA ASN A 93 -9.77 7.90 -7.18
C ASN A 93 -9.45 6.53 -7.78
N THR A 94 -8.37 6.39 -8.54
CA THR A 94 -8.04 5.14 -9.24
C THR A 94 -7.00 4.27 -8.54
N HIS A 95 -6.31 4.77 -7.52
CA HIS A 95 -5.21 4.05 -6.86
C HIS A 95 -5.59 2.68 -6.28
N THR A 96 -6.82 2.51 -5.79
CA THR A 96 -7.32 1.26 -5.20
C THR A 96 -7.80 0.24 -6.24
N THR A 97 -8.05 0.66 -7.49
CA THR A 97 -8.64 -0.17 -8.53
C THR A 97 -7.70 -0.44 -9.70
N SER A 98 -6.65 0.37 -9.85
CA SER A 98 -5.71 0.24 -10.95
C SER A 98 -4.72 -0.89 -10.69
N ASP A 99 -4.54 -1.76 -11.67
CA ASP A 99 -3.51 -2.79 -11.65
C ASP A 99 -2.09 -2.19 -11.72
N VAL A 100 -1.15 -2.94 -11.16
CA VAL A 100 0.28 -2.67 -11.25
C VAL A 100 0.91 -3.68 -12.21
N VAL A 101 1.55 -3.19 -13.27
CA VAL A 101 2.30 -4.03 -14.22
C VAL A 101 3.48 -4.71 -13.51
N GLY A 102 4.19 -3.98 -12.66
CA GLY A 102 5.22 -4.55 -11.80
C GLY A 102 6.18 -3.55 -11.19
N LEU A 103 7.01 -4.05 -10.28
CA LEU A 103 8.17 -3.37 -9.73
C LEU A 103 9.42 -3.98 -10.35
N THR A 104 10.25 -3.17 -11.02
CA THR A 104 11.56 -3.58 -11.53
C THR A 104 12.70 -3.04 -10.69
N ALA A 105 13.69 -3.88 -10.46
CA ALA A 105 14.98 -3.53 -9.90
C ALA A 105 15.90 -2.89 -10.98
N PRO A 106 17.06 -2.34 -10.59
CA PRO A 106 18.03 -1.78 -11.54
C PRO A 106 18.44 -2.82 -12.59
N GLY A 107 18.48 -2.41 -13.85
CA GLY A 107 18.68 -3.32 -14.99
C GLY A 107 17.41 -4.01 -15.50
N GLY A 108 16.22 -3.60 -15.03
CA GLY A 108 14.93 -3.98 -15.63
C GLY A 108 14.38 -5.35 -15.18
N ARG A 109 14.98 -5.98 -14.16
CA ARG A 109 14.52 -7.27 -13.64
C ARG A 109 13.29 -7.08 -12.74
N PHE A 110 12.23 -7.84 -12.97
CA PHE A 110 11.04 -7.79 -12.11
C PHE A 110 11.30 -8.36 -10.71
N VAL A 111 10.98 -7.57 -9.69
CA VAL A 111 10.83 -8.01 -8.31
C VAL A 111 9.48 -8.72 -8.15
N VAL A 112 8.43 -8.09 -8.71
CA VAL A 112 7.05 -8.59 -8.83
C VAL A 112 6.45 -8.11 -10.16
N LYS A 113 5.46 -8.85 -10.69
CA LYS A 113 4.78 -8.57 -11.95
C LYS A 113 3.30 -8.95 -11.89
N ASN A 114 2.48 -8.34 -12.74
CA ASN A 114 1.05 -8.61 -12.89
C ASN A 114 0.31 -8.60 -11.56
N CYS A 115 0.31 -7.44 -10.92
CA CYS A 115 -0.17 -7.23 -9.57
C CYS A 115 -1.57 -6.60 -9.60
N SER A 116 -2.58 -7.31 -9.10
CA SER A 116 -3.94 -6.80 -8.98
C SER A 116 -4.26 -6.39 -7.55
N PRO A 117 -4.99 -5.28 -7.35
CA PRO A 117 -5.31 -4.81 -6.02
C PRO A 117 -6.15 -5.86 -5.29
N VAL A 118 -5.73 -6.17 -4.07
CA VAL A 118 -6.55 -6.91 -3.13
C VAL A 118 -7.58 -5.91 -2.65
N ASN A 119 -8.79 -5.96 -3.20
CA ASN A 119 -9.89 -5.22 -2.61
C ASN A 119 -9.95 -5.64 -1.14
N ALA A 120 -9.80 -4.67 -0.23
CA ALA A 120 -10.19 -4.86 1.16
C ALA A 120 -11.72 -4.97 1.17
N SER A 121 -12.24 -6.11 0.73
CA SER A 121 -13.64 -6.48 0.87
C SER A 121 -13.92 -6.53 2.36
N ASN A 122 -14.57 -5.48 2.88
CA ASN A 122 -15.36 -5.59 4.11
C ASN A 122 -16.61 -6.44 3.82
#